data_AF-A0A358TXG9-F1
#
_entry.id   AF-A0A358TXG9-F1
#
_cell.length_a   1.000
_cell.length_b   1.000
_cell.length_c   1.000
_cell.angle_alpha   90.00
_cell.angle_beta   90.00
_cell.angle_gamma   90.00
#
_symmetry.space_group_name_H-M   'P 1'
#
loop_
_entity.id
_entity.type
_entity.pdbx_description
1 polymer ?
#
loop_
_entity_poly.entity_id
_entity_poly.type
_entity_poly.pdbx_seq_one_letter_code
_entity_poly.pdbx_strand_id
1 'polypeptide(L)'
;NKACSVVYFSDNQDVFETKDIKVEVYIKSEDEDCPVCYCFGWTKKRVLQELEETGRTTVLEEIIVHTKAGLCGCEVNNPEGSCCIGNVKHLLESITKES
;
A
#
# COMPACT_ATOMS: atom_id res chain seq x y z
N ASN A 1 -1.35 4.79 12.34
CA ASN A 1 -0.40 5.65 13.10
C ASN A 1 0.98 5.45 12.50
N LYS A 2 1.50 6.48 11.81
CA LYS A 2 2.77 6.44 11.07
C LYS A 2 4.00 6.42 11.97
N ALA A 3 3.96 7.15 13.09
CA ALA A 3 5.09 7.26 14.03
C ALA A 3 5.26 6.05 14.97
N CYS A 4 4.29 5.12 14.98
CA CYS A 4 4.36 3.91 15.80
C CYS A 4 5.05 2.78 15.02
N SER A 5 6.13 2.21 15.55
CA SER A 5 6.86 1.10 14.93
C SER A 5 6.12 -0.24 15.00
N VAL A 6 5.17 -0.41 15.93
CA VAL A 6 4.40 -1.65 16.10
C VAL A 6 3.48 -1.92 14.92
N VAL A 7 3.59 -3.11 14.33
CA VAL A 7 2.78 -3.60 13.20
C VAL A 7 1.71 -4.58 13.69
N TYR A 8 2.12 -5.63 14.39
CA TYR A 8 1.20 -6.60 15.00
C TYR A 8 1.39 -6.65 16.50
N PHE A 9 0.30 -6.86 17.23
CA PHE A 9 0.31 -7.08 18.66
C PHE A 9 -0.81 -8.06 19.05
N SER A 10 -0.63 -8.79 20.14
CA SER A 10 -1.59 -9.77 20.64
C SER A 10 -1.90 -9.56 22.14
N ASP A 11 -3.01 -10.13 22.61
CA ASP A 11 -3.35 -10.16 24.05
C ASP A 11 -2.33 -10.95 24.88
N ASN A 12 -1.55 -11.82 24.24
CA ASN A 12 -0.45 -12.58 24.87
C ASN A 12 0.84 -11.77 25.01
N GLN A 13 0.80 -10.46 24.77
CA GLN A 13 1.93 -9.53 24.81
C GLN A 13 2.97 -9.74 23.70
N ASP A 14 2.64 -10.49 22.65
CA ASP A 14 3.49 -10.54 21.46
C ASP A 14 3.43 -9.19 20.76
N VAL A 15 4.58 -8.68 20.34
CA VAL A 15 4.71 -7.41 19.60
C VAL A 15 5.70 -7.62 18.47
N PHE A 16 5.28 -7.25 17.25
CA PHE A 16 6.13 -7.24 16.07
C PHE A 16 6.23 -5.82 15.54
N GLU A 17 7.45 -5.32 15.42
CA GLU A 17 7.75 -4.00 14.88
C GLU A 17 8.05 -4.07 13.39
N THR A 18 8.16 -2.92 12.72
CA THR A 18 8.51 -2.82 11.30
C THR A 18 9.77 -3.60 10.93
N LYS A 19 10.78 -3.65 11.81
CA LYS A 19 12.02 -4.41 11.61
C LYS A 19 11.84 -5.93 11.59
N ASP A 20 10.74 -6.42 12.17
CA ASP A 20 10.43 -7.85 12.25
C ASP A 20 9.60 -8.32 11.04
N ILE A 21 9.14 -7.38 10.20
CA ILE A 21 8.36 -7.68 8.99
C ILE A 21 9.28 -7.78 7.78
N LYS A 22 9.08 -8.83 6.97
CA LYS A 22 9.92 -9.11 5.79
C LYS A 22 9.76 -8.09 4.66
N VAL A 23 8.64 -7.37 4.65
CA VAL A 23 8.32 -6.35 3.67
C VAL A 23 8.08 -5.03 4.39
N GLU A 24 8.35 -3.94 3.69
CA GLU A 24 8.08 -2.62 4.23
C GLU A 24 6.57 -2.38 4.36
N VAL A 25 6.14 -1.68 5.42
CA VAL A 25 4.72 -1.46 5.75
C VAL A 25 4.30 -0.07 5.30
N TYR A 26 3.44 0.02 4.28
CA TYR A 26 3.06 1.26 3.60
C TYR A 26 2.69 2.42 4.54
N ILE A 27 1.75 2.20 5.46
CA ILE A 27 1.26 3.25 6.38
C ILE A 27 2.32 3.74 7.40
N LYS A 28 3.48 3.09 7.44
CA LYS A 28 4.61 3.38 8.34
C LYS A 28 5.88 3.75 7.58
N SER A 29 5.83 3.81 6.25
CA SER A 29 6.97 4.13 5.40
C SER A 29 6.90 5.57 4.89
N GLU A 30 8.08 6.16 4.68
CA GLU A 30 8.29 7.39 3.91
C GLU A 30 8.89 7.10 2.52
N ASP A 31 9.27 5.84 2.24
CA ASP A 31 9.88 5.43 0.98
C ASP A 31 8.81 5.36 -0.12
N GLU A 32 9.03 6.05 -1.23
CA GLU A 32 8.11 6.05 -2.37
C GLU A 32 8.15 4.74 -3.17
N ASP A 33 9.21 3.94 -3.00
CA ASP A 33 9.34 2.59 -3.52
C ASP A 33 8.60 1.55 -2.64
N CYS A 34 8.08 1.94 -1.47
CA CYS A 34 7.26 1.08 -0.64
C CYS A 34 5.95 0.69 -1.36
N PRO A 35 5.56 -0.60 -1.41
CA PRO A 35 4.33 -1.03 -2.05
C PRO A 35 3.08 -0.48 -1.35
N VAL A 36 2.27 0.29 -2.06
CA VAL A 36 0.89 0.64 -1.63
C VAL A 36 -0.08 -0.49 -1.95
N CYS A 37 0.21 -1.29 -2.99
CA CYS A 37 -0.50 -2.55 -3.25
C CYS A 37 0.47 -3.73 -3.48
N TYR A 38 0.56 -4.58 -2.46
CA TYR A 38 1.47 -5.72 -2.42
C TYR A 38 1.18 -6.83 -3.45
N CYS A 39 -0.08 -6.98 -3.88
CA CYS A 39 -0.45 -8.03 -4.86
C CYS A 39 0.07 -7.73 -6.27
N PHE A 40 0.17 -6.46 -6.64
CA PHE A 40 0.46 -6.04 -8.02
C PHE A 40 1.67 -5.10 -8.12
N GLY A 41 2.42 -4.94 -7.02
CA GLY A 41 3.64 -4.14 -6.98
C GLY A 41 3.44 -2.65 -7.30
N TRP A 42 2.28 -2.10 -6.97
CA TRP A 42 2.06 -0.66 -7.11
C TRP A 42 2.72 0.08 -5.95
N THR A 43 3.51 1.10 -6.28
CA THR A 43 4.25 1.99 -5.34
C THR A 43 3.87 3.45 -5.60
N LYS A 44 4.13 4.35 -4.66
CA LYS A 44 3.89 5.80 -4.86
C LYS A 44 4.69 6.31 -6.05
N LYS A 45 5.97 5.92 -6.15
CA LYS A 45 6.85 6.31 -7.24
C LYS A 45 6.31 5.89 -8.61
N ARG A 46 5.81 4.65 -8.74
CA ARG A 46 5.21 4.17 -10.00
C ARG A 46 3.97 4.98 -10.39
N VAL A 47 3.13 5.33 -9.41
CA VAL A 47 1.93 6.16 -9.64
C VAL A 47 2.33 7.57 -10.11
N LEU A 48 3.31 8.20 -9.44
CA LEU A 48 3.82 9.51 -9.82
C LEU A 48 4.45 9.50 -11.21
N GLN A 49 5.25 8.48 -11.53
CA GLN A 49 5.85 8.32 -12.85
C GLN A 49 4.79 8.19 -13.95
N GLU A 50 3.74 7.38 -13.74
CA GLU A 50 2.66 7.25 -14.72
C GLU A 50 1.89 8.57 -14.93
N LEU A 51 1.69 9.32 -13.85
CA LEU A 51 1.08 10.66 -13.91
C LEU A 51 1.95 11.64 -14.71
N GLU A 52 3.25 11.65 -14.47
CA GLU A 52 4.19 12.51 -15.19
C GLU A 52 4.24 12.19 -16.69
N GLU A 53 4.29 10.89 -17.03
CA GLU A 53 4.43 10.43 -18.41
C GLU A 53 3.12 10.56 -19.22
N THR A 54 1.96 10.33 -18.59
CA THR A 54 0.68 10.18 -19.31
C THR A 54 -0.39 11.21 -18.94
N GLY A 55 -0.15 12.00 -17.88
CA GLY A 55 -1.14 12.94 -17.33
C GLY A 55 -2.28 12.28 -16.55
N ARG A 56 -2.25 10.96 -16.35
CA ARG A 56 -3.25 10.19 -15.59
C ARG A 56 -2.61 8.97 -14.94
N THR A 57 -3.32 8.30 -14.04
CA THR A 57 -2.89 7.00 -13.51
C THR A 57 -3.99 5.95 -13.63
N THR A 58 -3.60 4.72 -13.89
CA THR A 58 -4.49 3.56 -14.04
C THR A 58 -4.54 2.67 -12.80
N VAL A 59 -3.76 2.98 -11.76
CA VAL A 59 -3.58 2.15 -10.56
C VAL A 59 -4.90 1.65 -9.95
N LEU A 60 -5.87 2.53 -9.78
CA LEU A 60 -7.15 2.17 -9.18
C LEU A 60 -7.98 1.26 -10.10
N GLU A 61 -7.96 1.53 -11.40
CA GLU A 61 -8.68 0.76 -12.42
C GLU A 61 -8.13 -0.66 -12.51
N GLU A 62 -6.81 -0.81 -12.63
CA GLU A 62 -6.13 -2.11 -12.68
C GLU A 62 -6.42 -2.95 -11.43
N ILE A 63 -6.28 -2.36 -10.24
CA ILE A 63 -6.51 -3.07 -8.98
C ILE A 63 -7.96 -3.53 -8.88
N ILE A 64 -8.94 -2.70 -9.27
CA ILE A 64 -10.35 -3.09 -9.25
C ILE A 64 -10.62 -4.24 -10.22
N VAL A 65 -10.06 -4.19 -11.44
CA VAL A 65 -10.23 -5.26 -12.44
C VAL A 65 -9.65 -6.57 -11.94
N HIS A 66 -8.41 -6.56 -11.43
CA HIS A 66 -7.77 -7.78 -10.93
C HIS A 66 -8.42 -8.32 -9.66
N THR A 67 -8.89 -7.46 -8.77
CA THR A 67 -9.64 -7.86 -7.57
C THR A 67 -10.95 -8.54 -7.95
N LYS A 68 -11.72 -7.98 -8.89
CA LYS A 68 -12.97 -8.59 -9.40
C LYS A 68 -12.73 -9.94 -10.10
N ALA A 69 -11.55 -10.10 -10.70
CA ALA A 69 -11.13 -11.35 -11.31
C ALA A 69 -10.61 -12.39 -10.29
N GLY A 70 -10.57 -12.07 -8.99
CA GLY A 70 -10.06 -12.99 -7.96
C GLY A 70 -8.55 -13.20 -8.01
N LEU A 71 -7.79 -12.25 -8.55
CA LEU A 71 -6.34 -12.36 -8.76
C LEU A 71 -5.50 -11.77 -7.62
N CYS A 72 -6.12 -11.33 -6.53
CA CYS A 72 -5.43 -10.81 -5.35
C CYS A 72 -5.42 -11.83 -4.20
N GLY A 73 -4.41 -11.75 -3.34
CA GLY A 73 -4.34 -12.47 -2.06
C GLY A 73 -3.95 -11.52 -0.94
N CYS A 74 -4.77 -10.48 -0.71
CA CYS A 74 -4.44 -9.38 0.20
C CYS A 74 -4.30 -9.84 1.66
N GLU A 75 -5.07 -10.84 2.07
CA GLU A 75 -5.03 -11.47 3.38
C GLU A 75 -3.69 -12.15 3.70
N VAL A 76 -2.87 -12.43 2.68
CA VAL A 76 -1.53 -12.99 2.82
C VAL A 76 -0.45 -11.96 2.49
N ASN A 77 -0.63 -11.22 1.41
CA ASN A 77 0.42 -10.36 0.84
C ASN A 77 0.48 -8.97 1.46
N ASN A 78 -0.64 -8.42 1.93
CA ASN A 78 -0.67 -7.10 2.54
C ASN A 78 -0.51 -7.24 4.07
N PRO A 79 0.48 -6.61 4.72
CA PRO A 79 0.60 -6.61 6.18
C PRO A 79 -0.63 -6.09 6.93
N GLU A 80 -1.50 -5.33 6.27
CA GLU A 80 -2.79 -4.91 6.86
C GLU A 80 -3.84 -6.04 6.90
N GLY A 81 -3.63 -7.11 6.14
CA GLY A 81 -4.59 -8.22 5.98
C GLY A 81 -5.86 -7.85 5.21
N SER A 82 -5.91 -6.65 4.59
CA SER A 82 -7.08 -6.07 3.94
C SER A 82 -6.76 -5.63 2.50
N CYS A 83 -7.79 -5.32 1.71
CA CYS A 83 -7.62 -4.88 0.33
C CYS A 83 -6.91 -3.52 0.23
N CYS A 84 -5.89 -3.42 -0.63
CA CYS A 84 -5.07 -2.22 -0.83
C CYS A 84 -5.82 -1.00 -1.40
N ILE A 85 -7.06 -1.16 -1.90
CA ILE A 85 -7.83 -0.09 -2.54
C ILE A 85 -8.00 1.14 -1.63
N GLY A 86 -8.18 0.95 -0.31
CA GLY A 86 -8.28 2.06 0.64
C GLY A 86 -6.99 2.89 0.67
N ASN A 87 -5.84 2.22 0.76
CA ASN A 87 -4.52 2.84 0.76
C ASN A 87 -4.25 3.60 -0.54
N VAL A 88 -4.64 3.02 -1.68
CA VAL A 88 -4.49 3.64 -3.00
C VAL A 88 -5.36 4.90 -3.12
N LYS A 89 -6.61 4.87 -2.65
CA LYS A 89 -7.47 6.07 -2.67
C LYS A 89 -6.85 7.21 -1.84
N HIS A 90 -6.37 6.90 -0.64
CA HIS A 90 -5.71 7.89 0.20
C HIS A 90 -4.42 8.44 -0.41
N LEU A 91 -3.64 7.61 -1.10
CA LEU A 91 -2.47 8.05 -1.86
C LEU A 91 -2.85 9.05 -2.96
N LEU A 92 -3.88 8.74 -3.76
CA LEU A 92 -4.33 9.63 -4.82
C LEU A 92 -4.83 10.96 -4.26
N GLU A 93 -5.58 10.92 -3.14
CA GLU A 93 -6.01 12.11 -2.42
C GLU A 93 -4.83 12.97 -1.92
N SER A 94 -3.74 12.36 -1.43
CA SER A 94 -2.57 13.12 -0.98
C SER A 94 -1.84 13.78 -2.15
N ILE A 95 -1.62 13.05 -3.26
CA ILE A 95 -0.98 13.58 -4.47
C ILE A 95 -1.74 14.79 -5.02
N THR A 96 -3.08 14.71 -5.08
CA THR A 96 -3.91 15.83 -5.59
C THR A 96 -3.89 17.08 -4.70
N LYS A 97 -3.59 16.96 -3.40
CA LYS A 97 -3.48 18.11 -2.48
C LYS A 97 -2.10 18.77 -2.52
N GLU A 98 -1.09 18.06 -3.01
CA GLU A 98 0.30 18.51 -3.14
C GLU A 98 0.59 19.16 -4.50
N SER A 99 -0.31 19.00 -5.48
CA SER A 99 -0.27 19.59 -6.82
C SER A 99 -0.95 20.95 -6.88
#